data_AF-A0AAQ4D2M1-F1
#
_entry.id   AF-A0AAQ4D2M1-F1
#
_cell.length_a   1.000
_cell.length_b   1.000
_cell.length_c   1.000
_cell.angle_alpha   90.00
_cell.angle_beta   90.00
_cell.angle_gamma   90.00
#
_symmetry.space_group_name_H-M   'P 1'
#
loop_
_entity.id
_entity.type
_entity.pdbx_description
1 polymer ?
#
loop_
_entity_poly.entity_id
_entity_poly.type
_entity_poly.pdbx_seq_one_letter_code
_entity_poly.pdbx_strand_id
1 'polypeptide(L)'
;MQALLQIWKLLKPEQALELLDYSYPDTFVRSFAVRCLRQMNDEELSLYLLQLVQALKHESYLDCDLVKFLLERALKNRHIGHQMFWLMRFQQLCEEAFIILRRHGSLIISLFAMMLTTGMPELTSEKDLDYLRDALVLDYSEADALAHFRAKLYEARKNSWTTQINWLAHNISKDNK
;
A
#
# COMPACT_ATOMS: atom_id res chain seq x y z
N MET A 1 -29.86 -5.51 12.46
CA MET A 1 -28.81 -4.64 11.89
C MET A 1 -28.69 -4.78 10.38
N GLN A 2 -28.66 -6.01 9.83
CA GLN A 2 -28.59 -6.28 8.38
C GLN A 2 -29.70 -5.63 7.54
N ALA A 3 -30.95 -5.59 8.03
CA ALA A 3 -32.07 -4.98 7.31
C ALA A 3 -31.89 -3.46 7.12
N LEU A 4 -31.22 -2.76 8.04
CA LEU A 4 -31.04 -1.31 7.97
C LEU A 4 -30.03 -0.90 6.88
N LEU A 5 -28.99 -1.71 6.63
CA LEU A 5 -28.00 -1.45 5.57
C LEU A 5 -28.58 -1.57 4.16
N GLN A 6 -29.67 -2.33 3.99
CA GLN A 6 -30.35 -2.43 2.69
C GLN A 6 -31.13 -1.17 2.33
N ILE A 7 -31.62 -0.45 3.33
CA ILE A 7 -32.43 0.78 3.20
C ILE A 7 -31.60 2.06 3.38
N TRP A 8 -30.34 1.92 3.75
CA TRP A 8 -29.47 3.06 4.01
C TRP A 8 -29.09 3.77 2.72
N LYS A 9 -29.15 5.11 2.76
CA LYS A 9 -28.77 5.94 1.62
C LYS A 9 -27.32 5.67 1.26
N LEU A 10 -27.05 5.52 -0.04
CA LEU A 10 -25.68 5.33 -0.53
C LEU A 10 -24.81 6.52 -0.09
N LEU A 11 -23.65 6.19 0.47
CA LEU A 11 -22.64 7.16 0.84
C LEU A 11 -21.83 7.57 -0.38
N LYS A 12 -21.11 8.68 -0.25
CA LYS A 12 -20.11 9.01 -1.26
C LYS A 12 -18.98 7.98 -1.23
N PRO A 13 -18.36 7.66 -2.38
CA PRO A 13 -17.32 6.63 -2.45
C PRO A 13 -16.18 6.84 -1.45
N GLU A 14 -15.82 8.09 -1.15
CA GLU A 14 -14.72 8.42 -0.23
C GLU A 14 -15.03 7.98 1.20
N GLN A 15 -16.27 8.18 1.65
CA GLN A 15 -16.72 7.74 2.97
C GLN A 15 -16.86 6.21 3.03
N ALA A 16 -17.22 5.59 1.90
CA ALA A 16 -17.32 4.14 1.81
C ALA A 16 -15.95 3.45 1.87
N LEU A 17 -14.87 4.10 1.45
CA LEU A 17 -13.51 3.54 1.54
C LEU A 17 -13.08 3.29 2.99
N GLU A 18 -13.50 4.11 3.94
CA GLU A 18 -13.20 3.91 5.37
C GLU A 18 -13.84 2.61 5.90
N LEU A 19 -14.97 2.21 5.35
CA LEU A 19 -15.67 0.97 5.71
C LEU A 19 -14.97 -0.29 5.18
N LEU A 20 -13.97 -0.14 4.32
CA LEU A 20 -13.11 -1.25 3.87
C LEU A 20 -11.85 -1.42 4.72
N ASP A 21 -11.65 -0.59 5.75
CA ASP A 21 -10.56 -0.75 6.71
C ASP A 21 -10.65 -2.09 7.47
N TYR A 22 -9.52 -2.56 7.99
CA TYR A 22 -9.45 -3.79 8.80
C TYR A 22 -10.28 -3.71 10.08
N SER A 23 -10.59 -2.49 10.55
CA SER A 23 -11.45 -2.23 11.72
C SER A 23 -12.91 -2.66 11.49
N TYR A 24 -13.33 -2.84 10.23
CA TYR A 24 -14.70 -3.22 9.84
C TYR A 24 -14.72 -4.53 9.03
N PRO A 25 -14.58 -5.70 9.69
CA PRO A 25 -14.54 -7.00 9.01
C PRO A 25 -15.92 -7.54 8.59
N ASP A 26 -17.02 -6.90 8.99
CA ASP A 26 -18.38 -7.39 8.72
C ASP A 26 -18.67 -7.43 7.20
N THR A 27 -19.03 -8.61 6.71
CA THR A 27 -19.24 -8.84 5.27
C THR A 27 -20.34 -7.96 4.69
N PHE A 28 -21.42 -7.65 5.43
CA PHE A 28 -22.50 -6.81 4.93
C PHE A 28 -22.09 -5.33 4.85
N VAL A 29 -21.28 -4.86 5.80
CA VAL A 29 -20.70 -3.50 5.76
C VAL A 29 -19.77 -3.37 4.55
N ARG A 30 -18.96 -4.39 4.26
CA ARG A 30 -18.07 -4.40 3.09
C ARG A 30 -18.85 -4.48 1.77
N SER A 31 -19.88 -5.31 1.69
CA SER A 31 -20.80 -5.34 0.53
C SER A 31 -21.47 -3.99 0.29
N PHE A 32 -21.90 -3.31 1.35
CA PHE A 32 -22.46 -1.96 1.26
C PHE A 32 -21.42 -0.95 0.75
N ALA A 33 -20.18 -1.02 1.26
CA ALA A 33 -19.09 -0.18 0.81
C ALA A 33 -18.83 -0.36 -0.69
N VAL A 34 -18.69 -1.62 -1.15
CA VAL A 34 -18.51 -1.94 -2.58
C VAL A 34 -19.67 -1.42 -3.43
N ARG A 35 -20.91 -1.53 -2.94
CA ARG A 35 -22.08 -0.96 -3.63
C ARG A 35 -21.96 0.56 -3.79
N CYS A 36 -21.42 1.26 -2.80
CA CYS A 36 -21.15 2.70 -2.91
C CYS A 36 -20.03 2.98 -3.93
N LEU A 37 -18.95 2.18 -3.94
CA LEU A 37 -17.82 2.33 -4.86
C LEU A 37 -18.21 2.11 -6.34
N ARG A 38 -19.23 1.30 -6.61
CA ARG A 38 -19.75 1.08 -7.98
C ARG A 38 -20.28 2.36 -8.65
N GLN A 39 -20.48 3.44 -7.91
CA GLN A 39 -20.88 4.74 -8.45
C GLN A 39 -19.71 5.48 -9.15
N MET A 40 -18.45 5.11 -8.87
CA MET A 40 -17.28 5.81 -9.42
C MET A 40 -17.05 5.51 -10.91
N ASN A 41 -16.59 6.53 -11.64
CA ASN A 41 -16.02 6.33 -12.97
C ASN A 41 -14.61 5.71 -12.89
N ASP A 42 -14.01 5.39 -14.04
CA ASP A 42 -12.71 4.71 -14.08
C ASP A 42 -11.56 5.63 -13.66
N GLU A 43 -11.68 6.92 -13.91
CA GLU A 43 -10.71 7.94 -13.53
C GLU A 43 -10.65 8.10 -12.01
N GLU A 44 -11.81 8.25 -11.35
CA GLU A 44 -11.96 8.29 -9.90
C GLU A 44 -11.48 7.00 -9.26
N LEU A 45 -11.89 5.84 -9.81
CA LEU A 45 -11.47 4.53 -9.31
C LEU A 45 -9.94 4.38 -9.35
N SER A 46 -9.29 4.90 -10.39
CA SER A 46 -7.83 4.85 -10.54
C SER A 46 -7.11 5.62 -9.43
N LEU A 47 -7.69 6.72 -8.92
CA LEU A 47 -7.14 7.49 -7.80
C LEU A 47 -7.13 6.69 -6.48
N TYR A 48 -8.07 5.76 -6.31
CA TYR A 48 -8.24 4.95 -5.10
C TYR A 48 -7.72 3.50 -5.25
N LEU A 49 -7.19 3.13 -6.42
CA LEU A 49 -6.89 1.75 -6.75
C LEU A 49 -5.81 1.14 -5.85
N LEU A 50 -4.82 1.94 -5.43
CA LEU A 50 -3.79 1.50 -4.48
C LEU A 50 -4.42 1.05 -3.15
N GLN A 51 -5.35 1.86 -2.64
CA GLN A 51 -6.02 1.65 -1.37
C GLN A 51 -6.94 0.42 -1.45
N LEU A 52 -7.67 0.27 -2.55
CA LEU A 52 -8.53 -0.88 -2.80
C LEU A 52 -7.72 -2.18 -2.90
N VAL A 53 -6.59 -2.16 -3.60
CA VAL A 53 -5.65 -3.32 -3.66
C VAL A 53 -5.10 -3.67 -2.26
N GLN A 54 -4.96 -2.70 -1.36
CA GLN A 54 -4.57 -3.01 0.02
C GLN A 54 -5.71 -3.59 0.85
N ALA A 55 -6.94 -3.11 0.66
CA ALA A 55 -8.10 -3.67 1.33
C ALA A 55 -8.24 -5.17 1.00
N LEU A 56 -7.92 -5.57 -0.24
CA LEU A 56 -7.89 -7.00 -0.64
C LEU A 56 -7.01 -7.88 0.25
N LYS A 57 -5.90 -7.36 0.78
CA LYS A 57 -4.99 -8.13 1.65
C LYS A 57 -5.56 -8.44 3.03
N HIS A 58 -6.60 -7.70 3.42
CA HIS A 58 -7.26 -7.85 4.71
C HIS A 58 -8.61 -8.58 4.58
N GLU A 59 -8.99 -8.99 3.37
CA GLU A 59 -10.19 -9.78 3.14
C GLU A 59 -9.99 -11.21 3.66
N SER A 60 -10.98 -11.72 4.39
CA SER A 60 -10.95 -13.09 4.92
C SER A 60 -11.13 -14.15 3.83
N TYR A 61 -11.71 -13.76 2.69
CA TYR A 61 -12.05 -14.66 1.59
C TYR A 61 -11.62 -14.06 0.25
N LEU A 62 -11.06 -14.91 -0.62
CA LEU A 62 -10.67 -14.53 -1.97
C LEU A 62 -11.90 -14.19 -2.85
N ASP A 63 -13.04 -14.84 -2.61
CA ASP A 63 -14.29 -14.59 -3.34
C ASP A 63 -15.16 -13.54 -2.61
N CYS A 64 -14.68 -12.31 -2.51
CA CYS A 64 -15.44 -11.21 -1.91
C CYS A 64 -15.93 -10.20 -2.96
N ASP A 65 -16.92 -9.39 -2.58
CA ASP A 65 -17.54 -8.40 -3.48
C ASP A 65 -16.53 -7.39 -4.02
N LEU A 66 -15.50 -7.05 -3.23
CA LEU A 66 -14.45 -6.12 -3.65
C LEU A 66 -13.57 -6.72 -4.75
N VAL A 67 -13.18 -7.99 -4.63
CA VAL A 67 -12.44 -8.71 -5.68
C VAL A 67 -13.26 -8.77 -6.96
N LYS A 68 -14.54 -9.16 -6.87
CA LYS A 68 -15.44 -9.24 -8.04
C LYS A 68 -15.56 -7.90 -8.74
N PHE A 69 -15.80 -6.83 -7.99
CA PHE A 69 -15.88 -5.47 -8.51
C PHE A 69 -14.61 -5.04 -9.23
N LEU A 70 -13.43 -5.21 -8.61
CA LEU A 70 -12.17 -4.79 -9.22
C LEU A 70 -11.83 -5.61 -10.46
N LEU A 71 -12.10 -6.92 -10.46
CA LEU A 71 -11.91 -7.77 -11.63
C LEU A 71 -12.86 -7.39 -12.78
N GLU A 72 -14.14 -7.13 -12.48
CA GLU A 72 -15.10 -6.64 -13.47
C GLU A 72 -14.62 -5.33 -14.14
N ARG A 73 -14.05 -4.40 -13.37
CA ARG A 73 -13.52 -3.12 -13.89
C ARG A 73 -12.23 -3.34 -14.68
N ALA A 74 -11.31 -4.15 -14.18
CA ALA A 74 -10.05 -4.48 -14.85
C ALA A 74 -10.27 -5.18 -16.22
N LEU A 75 -11.28 -6.04 -16.32
CA LEU A 75 -11.62 -6.73 -17.57
C LEU A 75 -12.24 -5.78 -18.61
N LYS A 76 -12.94 -4.73 -18.15
CA LYS A 76 -13.53 -3.71 -19.03
C LYS A 76 -12.53 -2.62 -19.42
N ASN A 77 -11.56 -2.33 -18.55
CA ASN A 77 -10.57 -1.28 -18.74
C ASN A 77 -9.15 -1.81 -18.48
N ARG A 78 -8.39 -1.98 -19.58
CA ARG A 78 -7.01 -2.47 -19.55
C ARG A 78 -6.09 -1.59 -18.69
N HIS A 79 -6.34 -0.28 -18.60
CA HIS A 79 -5.52 0.61 -17.79
C HIS A 79 -5.63 0.25 -16.31
N ILE A 80 -6.86 0.07 -15.81
CA ILE A 80 -7.14 -0.36 -14.43
C ILE A 80 -6.54 -1.73 -14.17
N GLY A 81 -6.74 -2.68 -15.09
CA GLY A 81 -6.18 -4.03 -14.93
C GLY A 81 -4.65 -4.02 -14.83
N HIS A 82 -3.99 -3.23 -15.68
CA HIS A 82 -2.53 -3.08 -15.65
C HIS A 82 -2.05 -2.42 -14.34
N GLN A 83 -2.68 -1.33 -13.91
CA GLN A 83 -2.34 -0.67 -12.65
C GLN A 83 -2.54 -1.62 -11.46
N MET A 84 -3.67 -2.31 -11.39
CA MET A 84 -3.99 -3.26 -10.32
C MET A 84 -2.93 -4.37 -10.23
N PHE A 85 -2.53 -4.94 -11.37
CA PHE A 85 -1.48 -5.96 -11.44
C PHE A 85 -0.16 -5.47 -10.82
N TRP A 86 0.33 -4.30 -11.24
CA TRP A 86 1.60 -3.77 -10.74
C TRP A 86 1.52 -3.37 -9.27
N LEU A 87 0.38 -2.84 -8.80
CA LEU A 87 0.16 -2.52 -7.39
C LEU A 87 0.20 -3.77 -6.50
N MET A 88 -0.31 -4.90 -6.99
CA MET A 88 -0.20 -6.18 -6.30
C MET A 88 1.24 -6.70 -6.30
N ARG A 89 1.95 -6.60 -7.43
CA ARG A 89 3.33 -7.10 -7.58
C ARG A 89 4.38 -6.25 -6.86
N PHE A 90 4.12 -4.95 -6.67
CA PHE A 90 5.06 -3.99 -6.10
C PHE A 90 5.67 -4.43 -4.77
N GLN A 91 4.85 -4.92 -3.84
CA GLN A 91 5.34 -5.35 -2.52
C GLN A 91 6.36 -6.49 -2.66
N GLN A 92 6.06 -7.49 -3.50
CA GLN A 92 6.97 -8.61 -3.70
C GLN A 92 8.29 -8.16 -4.35
N LEU A 93 8.25 -7.22 -5.30
CA LEU A 93 9.46 -6.67 -5.91
C LEU A 93 10.32 -5.90 -4.90
N CYS A 94 9.71 -5.12 -4.01
CA CYS A 94 10.43 -4.42 -2.94
C CYS A 94 11.07 -5.40 -1.95
N GLU A 95 10.36 -6.46 -1.59
CA GLU A 95 10.88 -7.52 -0.72
C GLU A 95 12.05 -8.25 -1.37
N GLU A 96 11.93 -8.65 -2.64
CA GLU A 96 12.99 -9.29 -3.41
C GLU A 96 14.23 -8.39 -3.51
N ALA A 97 14.04 -7.11 -3.86
CA ALA A 97 15.12 -6.13 -3.95
C ALA A 97 15.83 -5.92 -2.60
N PHE A 98 15.06 -5.81 -1.50
CA PHE A 98 15.62 -5.67 -0.15
C PHE A 98 16.50 -6.87 0.22
N ILE A 99 16.05 -8.10 -0.04
CA ILE A 99 16.83 -9.31 0.24
C ILE A 99 18.12 -9.34 -0.59
N ILE A 100 18.06 -8.99 -1.87
CA ILE A 100 19.25 -8.93 -2.73
C ILE A 100 20.26 -7.93 -2.15
N LEU A 101 19.83 -6.71 -1.83
CA LEU A 101 20.70 -5.69 -1.22
C LEU A 101 21.30 -6.16 0.10
N ARG A 102 20.48 -6.75 0.97
CA ARG A 102 20.90 -7.29 2.28
C ARG A 102 21.97 -8.37 2.14
N ARG A 103 21.80 -9.32 1.23
CA ARG A 103 22.77 -10.41 0.98
C ARG A 103 24.12 -9.89 0.52
N HIS A 104 24.14 -8.74 -0.15
CA HIS A 104 25.37 -8.04 -0.56
C HIS A 104 25.79 -6.92 0.41
N GLY A 105 25.16 -6.82 1.58
CA GLY A 105 25.35 -5.71 2.52
C GLY A 105 26.78 -5.57 3.03
N SER A 106 27.49 -6.67 3.27
CA SER A 106 28.90 -6.63 3.70
C SER A 106 29.80 -5.97 2.66
N LEU A 107 29.63 -6.33 1.38
CA LEU A 107 30.35 -5.71 0.27
C LEU A 107 30.02 -4.23 0.15
N ILE A 108 28.74 -3.87 0.23
CA ILE A 108 28.29 -2.48 0.17
C ILE A 108 28.96 -1.68 1.29
N ILE A 109 28.92 -2.16 2.53
CA ILE A 109 29.56 -1.48 3.68
C ILE A 109 31.07 -1.35 3.47
N SER A 110 31.76 -2.39 3.01
CA SER A 110 33.20 -2.32 2.72
C SER A 110 33.53 -1.30 1.64
N LEU A 111 32.73 -1.21 0.57
CA LEU A 111 32.90 -0.21 -0.49
C LEU A 111 32.74 1.22 0.06
N PHE A 112 31.71 1.47 0.87
CA PHE A 112 31.51 2.77 1.50
C PHE A 112 32.61 3.09 2.53
N ALA A 113 33.07 2.11 3.30
CA ALA A 113 34.18 2.31 4.23
C ALA A 113 35.48 2.74 3.53
N MET A 114 35.75 2.19 2.34
CA MET A 114 36.89 2.65 1.52
C MET A 114 36.69 4.08 1.01
N MET A 115 35.45 4.49 0.69
CA MET A 115 35.14 5.87 0.26
C MET A 115 35.26 6.91 1.38
N LEU A 116 35.24 6.51 2.66
CA LEU A 116 35.56 7.43 3.77
C LEU A 116 36.95 8.06 3.59
N THR A 117 37.90 7.29 3.04
CA THR A 117 39.27 7.78 2.84
C THR A 117 39.41 8.79 1.69
N THR A 118 38.39 8.91 0.82
CA THR A 118 38.43 9.83 -0.33
C THR A 118 37.81 11.20 -0.03
N GLY A 119 37.41 11.46 1.21
CA GLY A 119 36.97 12.79 1.66
C GLY A 119 35.61 13.24 1.12
N MET A 120 34.69 12.30 0.86
CA MET A 120 33.32 12.61 0.41
C MET A 120 32.55 13.32 1.54
N PRO A 121 31.98 14.52 1.32
CA PRO A 121 31.38 15.32 2.39
C PRO A 121 30.11 14.70 2.99
N GLU A 122 29.41 13.83 2.25
CA GLU A 122 28.23 13.10 2.72
C GLU A 122 28.56 11.83 3.51
N LEU A 123 29.84 11.44 3.58
CA LEU A 123 30.31 10.24 4.26
C LEU A 123 31.54 10.61 5.10
N THR A 124 31.28 11.12 6.30
CA THR A 124 32.31 11.79 7.13
C THR A 124 32.65 11.01 8.39
N SER A 125 31.86 10.00 8.76
CA SER A 125 32.08 9.24 9.98
C SER A 125 31.71 7.77 9.85
N GLU A 126 32.28 6.96 10.74
CA GLU A 126 31.93 5.54 10.89
C GLU A 126 30.43 5.34 11.22
N LYS A 127 29.77 6.35 11.80
CA LYS A 127 28.31 6.33 12.06
C LYS A 127 27.48 6.25 10.77
N ASP A 128 28.00 6.71 9.64
CA ASP A 128 27.32 6.61 8.35
C ASP A 128 27.31 5.16 7.85
N LEU A 129 28.30 4.36 8.25
CA LEU A 129 28.33 2.91 8.01
C LEU A 129 27.38 2.16 8.93
N ASP A 130 27.24 2.60 10.19
CA ASP A 130 26.25 2.07 11.12
C ASP A 130 24.83 2.29 10.59
N TYR A 131 24.55 3.46 9.98
CA TYR A 131 23.27 3.69 9.31
C TYR A 131 23.00 2.66 8.19
N LEU A 132 24.00 2.33 7.37
CA LEU A 132 23.84 1.30 6.32
C LEU A 132 23.59 -0.09 6.92
N ARG A 133 24.27 -0.42 8.02
CA ARG A 133 24.06 -1.67 8.77
C ARG A 133 22.64 -1.74 9.32
N ASP A 134 22.15 -0.67 9.92
CA ASP A 134 20.81 -0.54 10.50
C ASP A 134 19.72 -0.53 9.42
N ALA A 135 19.95 0.17 8.31
CA ALA A 135 19.02 0.26 7.18
C ALA A 135 18.84 -1.09 6.50
N LEU A 136 19.93 -1.86 6.33
CA LEU A 136 19.88 -3.22 5.82
C LEU A 136 19.48 -4.24 6.90
N VAL A 137 19.50 -3.86 8.19
CA VAL A 137 19.12 -4.65 9.37
C VAL A 137 20.06 -5.85 9.60
N LEU A 138 21.36 -5.70 9.33
CA LEU A 138 22.31 -6.83 9.19
C LEU A 138 22.39 -7.77 10.40
N ASP A 139 22.02 -7.31 11.59
CA ASP A 139 22.03 -8.10 12.82
C ASP A 139 20.92 -9.17 12.94
N TYR A 140 19.95 -9.17 12.02
CA TYR A 140 18.79 -10.06 12.07
C TYR A 140 18.97 -11.31 11.20
N SER A 141 18.13 -12.33 11.39
CA SER A 141 18.01 -13.39 10.39
C SER A 141 17.37 -12.83 9.10
N GLU A 142 17.53 -13.52 7.96
CA GLU A 142 16.89 -13.09 6.71
C GLU A 142 15.35 -13.03 6.85
N ALA A 143 14.76 -13.97 7.59
CA ALA A 143 13.33 -14.02 7.86
C ALA A 143 12.86 -12.85 8.72
N ASP A 144 13.58 -12.53 9.80
CA ASP A 144 13.21 -11.44 10.70
C ASP A 144 13.44 -10.07 10.06
N ALA A 145 14.51 -9.92 9.26
CA ALA A 145 14.75 -8.71 8.48
C ALA A 145 13.63 -8.46 7.47
N LEU A 146 13.13 -9.50 6.80
CA LEU A 146 12.01 -9.40 5.89
C LEU A 146 10.70 -9.04 6.62
N ALA A 147 10.45 -9.63 7.79
CA ALA A 147 9.30 -9.28 8.63
C ALA A 147 9.36 -7.81 9.07
N HIS A 148 10.53 -7.33 9.50
CA HIS A 148 10.76 -5.93 9.84
C HIS A 148 10.56 -4.99 8.64
N PHE A 149 11.06 -5.36 7.45
CA PHE A 149 10.82 -4.60 6.22
C PHE A 149 9.32 -4.50 5.88
N ARG A 150 8.60 -5.62 5.96
CA ARG A 150 7.14 -5.67 5.74
C ARG A 150 6.39 -4.77 6.72
N ALA A 151 6.79 -4.75 7.99
CA ALA A 151 6.20 -3.88 8.99
C ALA A 151 6.39 -2.39 8.65
N LYS A 152 7.62 -1.97 8.33
CA LYS A 152 7.91 -0.60 7.89
C LYS A 152 7.13 -0.21 6.63
N LEU A 153 7.03 -1.12 5.66
CA LEU A 153 6.29 -0.89 4.42
C LEU A 153 4.78 -0.75 4.68
N TYR A 154 4.23 -1.52 5.62
CA TYR A 154 2.86 -1.38 6.09
C TYR A 154 2.62 -0.05 6.79
N GLU A 155 3.48 0.34 7.73
CA GLU A 155 3.40 1.62 8.46
C GLU A 155 3.46 2.82 7.52
N ALA A 156 4.44 2.84 6.61
CA ALA A 156 4.58 3.90 5.61
C ALA A 156 3.30 4.02 4.75
N ARG A 157 2.72 2.88 4.36
CA ARG A 157 1.50 2.86 3.57
C ARG A 157 0.27 3.30 4.37
N LYS A 158 0.15 2.92 5.64
CA LYS A 158 -0.95 3.34 6.52
C LYS A 158 -0.93 4.84 6.77
N ASN A 159 0.24 5.42 7.03
CA ASN A 159 0.40 6.88 7.21
C ASN A 159 0.12 7.65 5.91
N SER A 160 0.51 7.06 4.77
CA SER A 160 0.18 7.61 3.45
C SER A 160 -1.32 7.53 3.13
N TRP A 161 -1.98 6.44 3.52
CA TRP A 161 -3.41 6.17 3.28
C TRP A 161 -4.32 7.26 3.84
N THR A 162 -4.16 7.61 5.12
CA THR A 162 -4.99 8.63 5.78
C THR A 162 -4.81 10.01 5.15
N THR A 163 -3.56 10.34 4.77
CA THR A 163 -3.23 11.65 4.21
C THR A 163 -3.74 11.80 2.77
N GLN A 164 -3.59 10.75 1.96
CA GLN A 164 -4.04 10.76 0.56
C GLN A 164 -5.56 10.79 0.44
N ILE A 165 -6.30 10.02 1.26
CA ILE A 165 -7.77 10.07 1.25
C ILE A 165 -8.25 11.47 1.63
N ASN A 166 -7.72 12.04 2.71
CA ASN A 166 -8.08 13.38 3.14
C ASN A 166 -7.78 14.44 2.06
N TRP A 167 -6.64 14.31 1.38
CA TRP A 167 -6.25 15.23 0.31
C TRP A 167 -7.13 15.07 -0.95
N LEU A 168 -7.41 13.84 -1.37
CA LEU A 168 -8.25 13.54 -2.53
C LEU A 168 -9.71 13.97 -2.32
N ALA A 169 -10.29 13.65 -1.16
CA ALA A 169 -11.64 14.06 -0.81
C ALA A 169 -11.78 15.60 -0.84
N HIS A 170 -10.76 16.31 -0.34
CA HIS A 170 -10.74 17.76 -0.36
C HIS A 170 -10.60 18.33 -1.78
N ASN A 171 -9.74 17.76 -2.64
CA ASN A 171 -9.58 18.23 -4.03
C ASN A 171 -10.82 17.98 -4.89
N ILE A 172 -11.42 16.79 -4.80
CA ILE A 172 -12.65 16.46 -5.52
C ILE A 172 -13.80 17.35 -5.07
N SER A 173 -13.87 17.71 -3.77
CA SER A 173 -14.88 18.65 -3.27
C SER A 173 -14.71 20.08 -3.81
N LYS A 174 -13.50 20.46 -4.24
CA LYS A 174 -13.21 21.76 -4.85
C LYS A 174 -13.52 21.80 -6.33
N ASP A 175 -13.31 20.70 -7.06
CA ASP A 175 -13.61 20.62 -8.50
C ASP A 175 -15.12 20.50 -8.80
N ASN A 176 -15.94 20.20 -7.77
CA ASN A 176 -17.40 20.07 -7.88
C ASN A 176 -18.19 21.35 -7.48
N LYS A 177 -17.54 22.53 -7.48
CA LYS A 177 -18.16 23.86 -7.30
C LYS A 177 -17.96 24.71 -8.55
#